data_AF-A0A662U9W1-F1
#
_entry.id   AF-A0A662U9W1-F1
#
_cell.length_a   1.000
_cell.length_b   1.000
_cell.length_c   1.000
_cell.angle_alpha   90.00
_cell.angle_beta   90.00
_cell.angle_gamma   90.00
#
_symmetry.space_group_name_H-M   'P 1'
#
loop_
_entity.id
_entity.type
_entity.pdbx_description
1 polymer ?
#
loop_
_entity_poly.entity_id
_entity_poly.type
_entity_poly.pdbx_seq_one_letter_code
_entity_poly.pdbx_strand_id
1 'polypeptide(L)'
;MIREIFEIKDKSLAGRIGEIITAHGKIRTPTLFPVINPIRQEVSLEVIKNIGFEAIITNAYILKKHMEKEALEKGIHKLMGFEGPIVTDSGGYQILEYGRVDVTPEEIVIFQENIGSDIAVILDVPTGGYAGYEEAKWTVEETIRRAIISLKFMKKDKTLWIFPVQGGKYLDLLEYHARKALELPYDIVSIGSPTQILEKYDYATIIHMIATVKKVLPPSIPVHLFGAGHPMFIPFAVALGVDTFDSASYILYAKDERLIFPHGTMRLKELSEIPCSCPICSKFAPQELMEMNKDERIKCIAIHNLYAIMQEIRRVRQAIKENTLWDLLEERSRCHPSLFKAFKTLIQYKKYLEQHHPISKAEVHGIFLYDILSIHRPEITYYHSRLLDNYKPTLHKGIAIVFLNIEEKPLTRTEFYMNIREALEKNNLKNVHIMVFMPYFGIVPEELCETFPLSQHEKEYDDIVLNYTIDIAEEYFRKNANAYSKILLVVIEKDIKLAESLQKKIRPILGNVEILTYKKTLSEVISEILSHVMGNSTVRSSL
;
A
#
# COMPACT_ATOMS: atom_id res chain seq x y z
N MET A 1 -10.89 -30.84 -10.26
CA MET A 1 -11.05 -29.53 -10.92
C MET A 1 -10.60 -28.48 -9.91
N ILE A 2 -9.62 -27.64 -10.22
CA ILE A 2 -9.22 -26.53 -9.36
C ILE A 2 -10.35 -25.49 -9.47
N ARG A 3 -11.01 -25.17 -8.35
CA ARG A 3 -12.05 -24.12 -8.32
C ARG A 3 -11.33 -22.78 -8.41
N GLU A 4 -11.59 -22.01 -9.45
CA GLU A 4 -11.12 -20.62 -9.54
C GLU A 4 -11.91 -19.79 -8.53
N ILE A 5 -11.27 -19.41 -7.42
CA ILE A 5 -11.92 -18.69 -6.32
C ILE A 5 -11.56 -17.20 -6.30
N PHE A 6 -10.46 -16.79 -6.96
CA PHE A 6 -9.95 -15.43 -6.90
C PHE A 6 -9.24 -15.03 -8.19
N GLU A 7 -9.58 -13.84 -8.68
CA GLU A 7 -8.95 -13.24 -9.87
C GLU A 7 -8.42 -11.85 -9.54
N ILE A 8 -7.17 -11.55 -9.93
CA ILE A 8 -6.57 -10.22 -9.81
C ILE A 8 -6.85 -9.43 -11.09
N LYS A 9 -7.42 -8.24 -10.94
CA LYS A 9 -7.76 -7.31 -12.04
C LYS A 9 -6.76 -6.18 -12.21
N ASP A 10 -6.23 -5.66 -11.10
CA ASP A 10 -5.26 -4.57 -11.12
C ASP A 10 -4.41 -4.57 -9.84
N LYS A 11 -3.27 -3.87 -9.85
CA LYS A 11 -2.33 -3.81 -8.73
C LYS A 11 -1.63 -2.45 -8.61
N SER A 12 -1.24 -2.12 -7.39
CA SER A 12 -0.31 -1.04 -7.05
C SER A 12 0.33 -1.39 -5.71
N LEU A 13 1.66 -1.29 -5.63
CA LEU A 13 2.44 -1.88 -4.53
C LEU A 13 2.14 -3.40 -4.46
N ALA A 14 1.98 -3.96 -3.25
CA ALA A 14 1.45 -5.32 -3.10
C ALA A 14 -0.09 -5.35 -3.02
N GLY A 15 -0.76 -4.19 -3.05
CA GLY A 15 -2.21 -4.07 -3.08
C GLY A 15 -2.79 -4.43 -4.43
N ARG A 16 -4.02 -4.93 -4.42
CA ARG A 16 -4.67 -5.47 -5.62
C ARG A 16 -6.18 -5.29 -5.59
N ILE A 17 -6.73 -4.97 -6.75
CA ILE A 17 -8.16 -5.11 -7.02
C ILE A 17 -8.37 -6.50 -7.58
N GLY A 18 -9.25 -7.27 -6.95
CA GLY A 18 -9.61 -8.59 -7.43
C GLY A 18 -11.09 -8.89 -7.21
N GLU A 19 -11.49 -10.11 -7.56
CA GLU A 19 -12.83 -10.65 -7.33
C GLU A 19 -12.74 -12.02 -6.67
N ILE A 20 -13.34 -12.17 -5.48
CA ILE A 20 -13.56 -13.47 -4.86
C ILE A 20 -14.90 -14.02 -5.35
N ILE A 21 -14.91 -15.24 -5.86
CA ILE A 21 -16.09 -15.90 -6.45
C ILE A 21 -16.72 -16.82 -5.39
N THR A 22 -17.93 -16.49 -4.97
CA THR A 22 -18.69 -17.25 -3.96
C THR A 22 -19.96 -17.87 -4.56
N ALA A 23 -20.71 -18.65 -3.77
CA ALA A 23 -21.95 -19.27 -4.25
C ALA A 23 -23.07 -18.24 -4.50
N HIS A 24 -23.12 -17.15 -3.72
CA HIS A 24 -24.14 -16.10 -3.83
C HIS A 24 -23.60 -14.77 -4.35
N GLY A 25 -22.57 -14.81 -5.19
CA GLY A 25 -22.09 -13.63 -5.93
C GLY A 25 -20.58 -13.43 -5.86
N LYS A 26 -20.14 -12.29 -6.39
CA LYS A 26 -18.74 -11.89 -6.40
C LYS A 26 -18.49 -10.81 -5.36
N ILE A 27 -17.31 -10.84 -4.77
CA ILE A 27 -16.84 -9.83 -3.82
C ILE A 27 -15.63 -9.12 -4.44
N ARG A 28 -15.75 -7.83 -4.71
CA ARG A 28 -14.67 -7.01 -5.23
C ARG A 28 -13.73 -6.58 -4.10
N THR A 29 -12.44 -6.83 -4.27
CA THR A 29 -11.39 -6.47 -3.30
C THR A 29 -10.63 -5.19 -3.72
N PRO A 30 -9.96 -4.49 -2.78
CA PRO A 30 -10.14 -4.61 -1.34
C PRO A 30 -11.55 -4.21 -0.89
N THR A 31 -12.06 -4.85 0.17
CA THR A 31 -13.36 -4.49 0.78
C THR A 31 -13.44 -4.87 2.26
N LEU A 32 -14.45 -4.36 2.95
CA LEU A 32 -14.74 -4.66 4.35
C LEU A 32 -16.11 -5.35 4.47
N PHE A 33 -16.20 -6.32 5.37
CA PHE A 33 -17.45 -6.98 5.76
C PHE A 33 -17.98 -6.33 7.04
N PRO A 34 -19.11 -5.61 7.00
CA PRO A 34 -19.74 -5.11 8.21
C PRO A 34 -20.13 -6.29 9.10
N VAL A 35 -19.74 -6.24 10.38
CA VAL A 35 -20.07 -7.30 11.34
C VAL A 35 -21.50 -7.13 11.82
N ILE A 36 -22.33 -8.13 11.55
CA ILE A 36 -23.76 -8.17 11.84
C ILE A 36 -23.99 -9.07 13.06
N ASN A 37 -24.49 -8.47 14.13
CA ASN A 37 -25.04 -9.21 15.26
C ASN A 37 -26.40 -9.83 14.83
N PRO A 38 -26.54 -11.17 14.83
CA PRO A 38 -27.74 -11.84 14.32
C PRO A 38 -28.99 -11.60 15.18
N ILE A 39 -28.84 -11.13 16.43
CA ILE A 39 -29.96 -10.94 17.37
C ILE A 39 -30.56 -9.54 17.26
N ARG A 40 -29.72 -8.51 17.16
CA ARG A 40 -30.17 -7.11 17.13
C ARG A 40 -29.36 -6.31 16.12
N GLN A 41 -30.07 -5.57 15.28
CA GLN A 41 -29.51 -4.68 14.29
C GLN A 41 -30.15 -3.29 14.40
N GLU A 42 -29.31 -2.27 14.54
CA GLU A 42 -29.72 -0.86 14.53
C GLU A 42 -29.81 -0.29 13.10
N VAL A 43 -29.10 -0.90 12.15
CA VAL A 43 -29.10 -0.55 10.72
C VAL A 43 -29.60 -1.76 9.93
N SER A 44 -30.53 -1.56 9.00
CA SER A 44 -31.03 -2.66 8.17
C SER A 44 -29.97 -3.11 7.15
N LEU A 45 -29.99 -4.39 6.81
CA LEU A 45 -29.06 -4.95 5.82
C LEU A 45 -29.29 -4.37 4.42
N GLU A 46 -30.52 -3.94 4.11
CA GLU A 46 -30.83 -3.20 2.88
C GLU A 46 -30.04 -1.88 2.81
N VAL A 47 -29.97 -1.12 3.90
CA VAL A 47 -29.16 0.12 3.95
C VAL A 47 -27.68 -0.21 3.74
N ILE A 48 -27.17 -1.27 4.38
CA ILE A 48 -25.78 -1.72 4.21
C ILE A 48 -25.49 -2.09 2.74
N LYS A 49 -26.39 -2.87 2.10
CA LYS A 49 -26.31 -3.22 0.69
C LYS A 49 -26.32 -1.98 -0.21
N ASN A 50 -27.23 -1.03 0.04
CA ASN A 50 -27.38 0.20 -0.74
C ASN A 50 -26.17 1.15 -0.63
N ILE A 51 -25.43 1.12 0.48
CA ILE A 51 -24.15 1.85 0.60
C ILE A 51 -23.09 1.25 -0.35
N GLY A 52 -23.23 -0.03 -0.70
CA GLY A 52 -22.38 -0.76 -1.65
C GLY A 52 -21.51 -1.84 -1.01
N PHE A 53 -21.86 -2.32 0.19
CA PHE A 53 -21.23 -3.50 0.77
C PHE A 53 -21.83 -4.75 0.12
N GLU A 54 -21.00 -5.45 -0.65
CA GLU A 54 -21.41 -6.66 -1.41
C GLU A 54 -21.58 -7.87 -0.49
N ALA A 55 -20.84 -7.92 0.61
CA ALA A 55 -20.86 -9.03 1.57
C ALA A 55 -20.88 -8.52 3.01
N ILE A 56 -21.39 -9.36 3.91
CA ILE A 56 -21.43 -9.12 5.36
C ILE A 56 -20.80 -10.30 6.11
N ILE A 57 -20.44 -10.09 7.37
CA ILE A 57 -20.01 -11.16 8.25
C ILE A 57 -20.91 -11.26 9.48
N THR A 58 -21.23 -12.46 9.92
CA THR A 58 -21.94 -12.71 11.18
C THR A 58 -21.27 -13.85 11.95
N ASN A 59 -21.76 -14.16 13.15
CA ASN A 59 -21.14 -15.13 14.03
C ASN A 59 -21.99 -16.41 14.11
N ALA A 60 -21.45 -17.52 13.60
CA ALA A 60 -22.13 -18.81 13.57
C ALA A 60 -22.33 -19.39 14.96
N TYR A 61 -21.43 -19.12 15.92
CA TYR A 61 -21.60 -19.58 17.30
C TYR A 61 -22.82 -18.92 17.97
N ILE A 62 -23.00 -17.61 17.80
CA ILE A 62 -24.19 -16.90 18.32
C ILE A 62 -25.47 -17.43 17.65
N LEU A 63 -25.44 -17.62 16.33
CA LEU A 63 -26.56 -18.21 15.58
C LEU A 63 -26.91 -19.60 16.10
N LYS A 64 -25.91 -20.47 16.29
CA LYS A 64 -26.14 -21.82 16.85
C LYS A 64 -26.75 -21.74 18.25
N LYS A 65 -26.20 -20.89 19.11
CA LYS A 65 -26.67 -20.79 20.51
C LYS A 65 -28.11 -20.28 20.64
N HIS A 66 -28.54 -19.35 19.78
CA HIS A 66 -29.81 -18.66 19.95
C HIS A 66 -30.87 -18.98 18.90
N MET A 67 -30.46 -19.45 17.71
CA MET A 67 -31.31 -19.55 16.53
C MET A 67 -31.03 -20.81 15.69
N GLU A 68 -30.41 -21.86 16.24
CA GLU A 68 -29.97 -23.05 15.48
C GLU A 68 -31.08 -23.67 14.63
N LYS A 69 -32.24 -23.95 15.22
CA LYS A 69 -33.35 -24.57 14.51
C LYS A 69 -33.81 -23.73 13.33
N GLU A 70 -33.99 -22.43 13.54
CA GLU A 70 -34.45 -21.51 12.48
C GLU A 70 -33.39 -21.35 11.38
N ALA A 71 -32.12 -21.26 11.75
CA ALA A 71 -31.00 -21.16 10.82
C ALA A 71 -30.86 -22.42 9.95
N LEU A 72 -31.03 -23.61 10.53
CA LEU A 72 -31.01 -24.88 9.79
C LEU A 72 -32.24 -25.07 8.90
N GLU A 73 -33.42 -24.60 9.32
CA GLU A 73 -34.65 -24.70 8.52
C GLU A 73 -34.69 -23.73 7.34
N LYS A 74 -34.22 -22.48 7.55
CA LYS A 74 -34.32 -21.42 6.54
C LYS A 74 -33.06 -21.26 5.68
N GLY A 75 -31.90 -21.62 6.20
CA GLY A 75 -30.60 -21.20 5.69
C GLY A 75 -30.28 -19.73 6.03
N ILE A 76 -29.00 -19.38 6.02
CA ILE A 76 -28.50 -18.09 6.52
C ILE A 76 -28.99 -16.90 5.71
N HIS A 77 -29.06 -17.02 4.38
CA HIS A 77 -29.51 -15.92 3.51
C HIS A 77 -30.95 -15.53 3.76
N LYS A 78 -31.85 -16.51 3.86
CA LYS A 78 -33.27 -16.27 4.12
C LYS A 78 -33.51 -15.83 5.56
N LEU A 79 -32.74 -16.35 6.51
CA LEU A 79 -32.77 -15.92 7.91
C LEU A 79 -32.42 -14.43 8.03
N MET A 80 -31.32 -14.01 7.40
CA MET A 80 -30.84 -12.63 7.48
C MET A 80 -31.59 -11.68 6.53
N GLY A 81 -32.21 -12.20 5.47
CA GLY A 81 -32.80 -11.37 4.42
C GLY A 81 -31.75 -10.66 3.56
N PHE A 82 -30.60 -11.30 3.31
CA PHE A 82 -29.49 -10.74 2.53
C PHE A 82 -29.14 -11.63 1.34
N GLU A 83 -29.24 -11.05 0.14
CA GLU A 83 -29.09 -11.76 -1.14
C GLU A 83 -27.64 -11.75 -1.70
N GLY A 84 -26.68 -11.20 -0.96
CA GLY A 84 -25.25 -11.25 -1.31
C GLY A 84 -24.47 -12.26 -0.47
N PRO A 85 -23.15 -12.36 -0.65
CA PRO A 85 -22.34 -13.32 0.09
C PRO A 85 -22.34 -13.08 1.61
N ILE A 86 -22.50 -14.15 2.39
CA ILE A 86 -22.46 -14.10 3.85
C ILE A 86 -21.25 -14.89 4.37
N VAL A 87 -20.39 -14.17 5.09
CA VAL A 87 -19.26 -14.75 5.82
C VAL A 87 -19.71 -15.13 7.23
N THR A 88 -19.27 -16.27 7.74
CA THR A 88 -19.53 -16.68 9.12
C THR A 88 -18.25 -16.92 9.91
N ASP A 89 -18.06 -16.15 10.97
CA ASP A 89 -17.06 -16.42 12.01
C ASP A 89 -17.49 -17.62 12.87
N SER A 90 -16.53 -18.41 13.33
CA SER A 90 -16.71 -19.61 14.15
C SER A 90 -16.93 -19.31 15.63
N GLY A 91 -16.66 -18.08 16.05
CA GLY A 91 -16.69 -17.66 17.44
C GLY A 91 -15.33 -17.69 18.14
N GLY A 92 -14.24 -17.73 17.38
CA GLY A 92 -12.88 -17.59 17.92
C GLY A 92 -12.73 -16.34 18.80
N TYR A 93 -13.35 -15.21 18.40
CA TYR A 93 -13.35 -13.99 19.21
C TYR A 93 -13.96 -14.19 20.62
N GLN A 94 -14.99 -15.03 20.79
CA GLN A 94 -15.55 -15.33 22.10
C GLN A 94 -14.59 -16.17 22.98
N ILE A 95 -13.69 -16.96 22.39
CA ILE A 95 -12.60 -17.61 23.14
C ILE A 95 -11.65 -16.55 23.69
N LEU A 96 -11.31 -15.53 22.89
CA LEU A 96 -10.46 -14.43 23.34
C LEU A 96 -11.12 -13.60 24.45
N GLU A 97 -12.43 -13.39 24.38
CA GLU A 97 -13.18 -12.57 25.34
C GLU A 97 -13.56 -13.32 26.64
N TYR A 98 -13.99 -14.57 26.52
CA TYR A 98 -14.57 -15.36 27.64
C TYR A 98 -13.76 -16.60 28.01
N GLY A 99 -12.64 -16.86 27.34
CA GLY A 99 -11.73 -18.00 27.59
C GLY A 99 -12.20 -19.35 27.06
N ARG A 100 -13.48 -19.51 26.70
CA ARG A 100 -14.04 -20.74 26.11
C ARG A 100 -15.28 -20.48 25.28
N VAL A 101 -15.56 -21.43 24.38
CA VAL A 101 -16.85 -21.57 23.71
C VAL A 101 -17.35 -23.00 23.89
N ASP A 102 -18.65 -23.18 24.04
CA ASP A 102 -19.28 -24.48 24.22
C ASP A 102 -19.66 -25.08 22.85
N VAL A 103 -18.67 -25.18 21.95
CA VAL A 103 -18.81 -25.79 20.62
C VAL A 103 -17.49 -26.40 20.17
N THR A 104 -17.54 -27.56 19.53
CA THR A 104 -16.37 -28.23 18.95
C THR A 104 -16.09 -27.78 17.51
N PRO A 105 -14.86 -27.96 16.99
CA PRO A 105 -14.54 -27.68 15.58
C PRO A 105 -15.42 -28.43 14.57
N GLU A 106 -15.79 -29.68 14.88
CA GLU A 106 -16.67 -30.50 14.05
C GLU A 106 -18.09 -29.90 13.99
N GLU A 107 -18.67 -29.61 15.15
CA GLU A 107 -20.05 -29.12 15.25
C GLU A 107 -20.23 -27.78 14.53
N ILE A 108 -19.27 -26.86 14.65
CA ILE A 108 -19.38 -25.55 14.01
C ILE A 108 -19.23 -25.63 12.49
N VAL A 109 -18.33 -26.50 11.99
CA VAL A 109 -18.14 -26.71 10.55
C VAL A 109 -19.40 -27.29 9.93
N ILE A 110 -19.95 -28.35 10.54
CA ILE A 110 -21.21 -28.96 10.10
C ILE A 110 -22.35 -27.94 10.12
N PHE A 111 -22.42 -27.11 11.17
CA PHE A 111 -23.44 -26.08 11.27
C PHE A 111 -23.31 -25.04 10.16
N GLN A 112 -22.12 -24.47 9.96
CA GLN A 112 -21.85 -23.46 8.92
C GLN A 112 -22.16 -23.98 7.50
N GLU A 113 -21.83 -25.24 7.20
CA GLU A 113 -22.20 -25.85 5.93
C GLU A 113 -23.71 -26.01 5.77
N ASN A 114 -24.39 -26.49 6.81
CA ASN A 114 -25.81 -26.78 6.73
C ASN A 114 -26.67 -25.49 6.66
N ILE A 115 -26.24 -24.40 7.28
CA ILE A 115 -26.90 -23.09 7.12
C ILE A 115 -26.55 -22.42 5.78
N GLY A 116 -25.54 -22.91 5.07
CA GLY A 116 -25.18 -22.44 3.73
C GLY A 116 -24.31 -21.18 3.71
N SER A 117 -23.31 -21.08 4.60
CA SER A 117 -22.32 -19.99 4.55
C SER A 117 -21.58 -19.96 3.21
N ASP A 118 -21.36 -18.77 2.64
CA ASP A 118 -20.54 -18.61 1.43
C ASP A 118 -19.05 -18.71 1.73
N ILE A 119 -18.65 -18.08 2.82
CA ILE A 119 -17.28 -18.12 3.35
C ILE A 119 -17.36 -18.42 4.84
N ALA A 120 -16.63 -19.40 5.32
CA ALA A 120 -16.65 -19.81 6.72
C ALA A 120 -15.24 -19.80 7.31
N VAL A 121 -15.14 -19.32 8.54
CA VAL A 121 -13.92 -19.37 9.35
C VAL A 121 -13.96 -20.64 10.19
N ILE A 122 -12.83 -21.37 10.27
CA ILE A 122 -12.71 -22.50 11.20
C ILE A 122 -12.66 -22.01 12.66
N LEU A 123 -12.90 -22.91 13.61
CA LEU A 123 -12.71 -22.60 15.03
C LEU A 123 -11.23 -22.56 15.40
N ASP A 124 -10.59 -21.41 15.23
CA ASP A 124 -9.22 -21.16 15.65
C ASP A 124 -9.13 -20.79 17.13
N VAL A 125 -7.91 -20.65 17.64
CA VAL A 125 -7.63 -20.13 18.98
C VAL A 125 -6.86 -18.82 18.83
N PRO A 126 -7.50 -17.65 19.04
CA PRO A 126 -6.82 -16.38 18.91
C PRO A 126 -5.68 -16.22 19.93
N THR A 127 -4.47 -15.90 19.46
CA THR A 127 -3.32 -15.61 20.32
C THR A 127 -3.55 -14.41 21.25
N GLY A 128 -4.30 -13.39 20.81
CA GLY A 128 -4.42 -12.13 21.54
C GLY A 128 -3.15 -11.26 21.49
N GLY A 129 -3.26 -10.00 21.93
CA GLY A 129 -2.19 -9.00 21.89
C GLY A 129 -1.20 -9.08 23.06
N TYR A 130 -1.53 -9.83 24.11
CA TYR A 130 -0.75 -9.87 25.37
C TYR A 130 -0.03 -11.20 25.60
N ALA A 131 -0.29 -12.23 24.78
CA ALA A 131 0.22 -13.56 25.00
C ALA A 131 1.76 -13.61 25.06
N GLY A 132 2.27 -14.45 25.95
CA GLY A 132 3.66 -14.87 25.98
C GLY A 132 4.01 -15.73 24.77
N TYR A 133 5.31 -15.98 24.54
CA TYR A 133 5.76 -16.78 23.40
C TYR A 133 5.20 -18.22 23.45
N GLU A 134 5.27 -18.88 24.61
CA GLU A 134 4.77 -20.26 24.77
C GLU A 134 3.25 -20.37 24.59
N GLU A 135 2.51 -19.38 25.09
CA GLU A 135 1.06 -19.30 24.88
C GLU A 135 0.74 -19.10 23.40
N ALA A 136 1.43 -18.18 22.72
CA ALA A 136 1.27 -17.97 21.29
C ALA A 136 1.59 -19.23 20.49
N LYS A 137 2.67 -19.93 20.83
CA LYS A 137 3.04 -21.21 20.21
C LYS A 137 1.96 -22.26 20.42
N TRP A 138 1.40 -22.37 21.62
CA TRP A 138 0.28 -23.27 21.88
C TRP A 138 -0.95 -22.93 21.02
N THR A 139 -1.30 -21.63 20.88
CA THR A 139 -2.43 -21.23 20.03
C THR A 139 -2.23 -21.59 18.56
N VAL A 140 -0.99 -21.51 18.07
CA VAL A 140 -0.62 -21.92 16.70
C VAL A 140 -0.83 -23.43 16.54
N GLU A 141 -0.25 -24.25 17.41
CA GLU A 141 -0.33 -25.71 17.31
C GLU A 141 -1.77 -26.21 17.47
N GLU A 142 -2.54 -25.63 18.40
CA GLU A 142 -3.95 -25.98 18.59
C GLU A 142 -4.80 -25.56 17.39
N THR A 143 -4.53 -24.40 16.77
CA THR A 143 -5.23 -23.98 15.55
C THR A 143 -4.94 -24.91 14.38
N ILE A 144 -3.69 -25.35 14.20
CA ILE A 144 -3.33 -26.36 13.19
C ILE A 144 -4.09 -27.67 13.44
N ARG A 145 -4.12 -28.14 14.69
CA ARG A 145 -4.84 -29.37 15.06
C ARG A 145 -6.33 -29.27 14.73
N ARG A 146 -6.98 -28.14 15.08
CA ARG A 146 -8.40 -27.89 14.79
C ARG A 146 -8.66 -27.79 13.30
N ALA A 147 -7.79 -27.14 12.54
CA ALA A 147 -7.88 -27.07 11.10
C ALA A 147 -7.88 -28.46 10.44
N ILE A 148 -6.94 -29.33 10.85
CA ILE A 148 -6.87 -30.72 10.33
C ILE A 148 -8.15 -31.51 10.65
N ILE A 149 -8.74 -31.30 11.83
CA ILE A 149 -10.01 -31.93 12.19
C ILE A 149 -11.14 -31.41 11.31
N SER A 150 -11.25 -30.08 11.17
CA SER A 150 -12.29 -29.42 10.37
C SER A 150 -12.33 -29.93 8.94
N LEU A 151 -11.17 -30.19 8.32
CA LEU A 151 -11.08 -30.72 6.95
C LEU A 151 -11.86 -32.03 6.74
N LYS A 152 -12.04 -32.86 7.77
CA LYS A 152 -12.76 -34.13 7.67
C LYS A 152 -14.28 -33.94 7.50
N PHE A 153 -14.79 -32.77 7.86
CA PHE A 153 -16.22 -32.46 7.89
C PHE A 153 -16.64 -31.44 6.84
N MET A 154 -15.69 -30.93 6.03
CA MET A 154 -15.96 -30.01 4.93
C MET A 154 -16.34 -30.77 3.65
N LYS A 155 -17.47 -30.43 3.04
CA LYS A 155 -17.96 -30.94 1.75
C LYS A 155 -17.29 -30.28 0.54
N LYS A 156 -16.66 -29.09 0.72
CA LYS A 156 -15.86 -28.35 -0.29
C LYS A 156 -16.55 -28.02 -1.63
N ASP A 157 -17.86 -28.09 -1.68
CA ASP A 157 -18.64 -27.85 -2.90
C ASP A 157 -19.05 -26.38 -3.06
N LYS A 158 -19.52 -25.74 -1.99
CA LYS A 158 -20.10 -24.38 -2.04
C LYS A 158 -19.36 -23.36 -1.18
N THR A 159 -19.07 -23.70 0.06
CA THR A 159 -18.42 -22.81 1.05
C THR A 159 -16.92 -22.71 0.81
N LEU A 160 -16.40 -21.48 0.81
CA LEU A 160 -14.97 -21.20 0.88
C LEU A 160 -14.51 -21.17 2.34
N TRP A 161 -13.33 -21.69 2.64
CA TRP A 161 -12.84 -21.78 4.01
C TRP A 161 -11.63 -20.88 4.28
N ILE A 162 -11.72 -20.11 5.38
CA ILE A 162 -10.64 -19.27 5.88
C ILE A 162 -9.81 -20.05 6.91
N PHE A 163 -8.49 -20.05 6.73
CA PHE A 163 -7.51 -20.49 7.72
C PHE A 163 -6.90 -19.30 8.47
N PRO A 164 -7.15 -19.14 9.78
CA PRO A 164 -6.57 -18.07 10.58
C PRO A 164 -5.13 -18.34 11.01
N VAL A 165 -4.20 -17.56 10.47
CA VAL A 165 -2.81 -17.54 10.92
C VAL A 165 -2.72 -16.77 12.24
N GLN A 166 -2.41 -17.52 13.29
CA GLN A 166 -2.11 -17.10 14.65
C GLN A 166 -0.59 -17.01 14.91
N GLY A 167 -0.20 -16.47 16.07
CA GLY A 167 1.19 -16.21 16.47
C GLY A 167 1.41 -14.79 16.99
N GLY A 168 0.48 -13.88 16.73
CA GLY A 168 0.49 -12.51 17.25
C GLY A 168 1.74 -11.73 16.83
N LYS A 169 2.43 -11.12 17.79
CA LYS A 169 3.65 -10.31 17.55
C LYS A 169 4.91 -11.13 17.27
N TYR A 170 4.88 -12.46 17.42
CA TYR A 170 6.04 -13.33 17.24
C TYR A 170 6.15 -13.76 15.78
N LEU A 171 7.03 -13.08 15.04
CA LEU A 171 7.10 -13.19 13.57
C LEU A 171 7.54 -14.59 13.10
N ASP A 172 8.37 -15.28 13.86
CA ASP A 172 8.79 -16.66 13.59
C ASP A 172 7.61 -17.64 13.66
N LEU A 173 6.73 -17.49 14.65
CA LEU A 173 5.51 -18.28 14.78
C LEU A 173 4.51 -17.96 13.65
N LEU A 174 4.35 -16.67 13.30
CA LEU A 174 3.51 -16.26 12.17
C LEU A 174 4.01 -16.85 10.85
N GLU A 175 5.32 -16.79 10.59
CA GLU A 175 5.91 -17.36 9.37
C GLU A 175 5.69 -18.87 9.31
N TYR A 176 5.99 -19.58 10.41
CA TYR A 176 5.75 -21.02 10.52
C TYR A 176 4.29 -21.39 10.25
N HIS A 177 3.36 -20.67 10.88
CA HIS A 177 1.94 -20.96 10.74
C HIS A 177 1.41 -20.61 9.35
N ALA A 178 1.90 -19.53 8.72
CA ALA A 178 1.59 -19.21 7.32
C ALA A 178 2.11 -20.28 6.35
N ARG A 179 3.28 -20.89 6.61
CA ARG A 179 3.77 -22.03 5.82
C ARG A 179 2.89 -23.26 5.98
N LYS A 180 2.42 -23.53 7.20
CA LYS A 180 1.45 -24.61 7.47
C LYS A 180 0.12 -24.38 6.77
N ALA A 181 -0.34 -23.13 6.65
CA ALA A 181 -1.53 -22.80 5.88
C ALA A 181 -1.45 -23.27 4.42
N LEU A 182 -0.25 -23.23 3.80
CA LEU A 182 -0.04 -23.68 2.42
C LEU A 182 -0.03 -25.21 2.26
N GLU A 183 0.22 -25.96 3.34
CA GLU A 183 0.13 -27.42 3.35
C GLU A 183 -1.33 -27.91 3.43
N LEU A 184 -2.24 -27.02 3.82
CA LEU A 184 -3.65 -27.34 4.04
C LEU A 184 -4.52 -26.75 2.91
N PRO A 185 -5.51 -27.49 2.41
CA PRO A 185 -6.31 -27.10 1.25
C PRO A 185 -7.45 -26.12 1.62
N TYR A 186 -7.08 -24.97 2.19
CA TYR A 186 -7.96 -23.82 2.48
C TYR A 186 -7.93 -22.79 1.36
N ASP A 187 -9.04 -22.08 1.19
CA ASP A 187 -9.26 -21.16 0.07
C ASP A 187 -8.69 -19.76 0.35
N ILE A 188 -8.81 -19.31 1.60
CA ILE A 188 -8.43 -17.97 2.04
C ILE A 188 -7.58 -18.11 3.30
N VAL A 189 -6.60 -17.22 3.45
CA VAL A 189 -5.81 -17.13 4.68
C VAL A 189 -6.16 -15.83 5.38
N SER A 190 -6.27 -15.84 6.70
CA SER A 190 -6.43 -14.62 7.48
C SER A 190 -5.29 -14.42 8.46
N ILE A 191 -5.12 -13.17 8.90
CA ILE A 191 -4.21 -12.79 9.97
C ILE A 191 -5.05 -12.55 11.21
N GLY A 192 -4.95 -13.47 12.16
CA GLY A 192 -5.74 -13.49 13.38
C GLY A 192 -5.16 -12.61 14.49
N SER A 193 -6.04 -12.23 15.42
CA SER A 193 -5.69 -11.51 16.66
C SER A 193 -5.09 -10.08 16.57
N PRO A 194 -5.22 -9.28 15.49
CA PRO A 194 -4.66 -7.94 15.49
C PRO A 194 -5.52 -6.92 16.27
N THR A 195 -6.77 -7.24 16.63
CA THR A 195 -7.75 -6.29 17.18
C THR A 195 -7.21 -5.54 18.41
N GLN A 196 -6.69 -6.26 19.40
CA GLN A 196 -6.13 -5.65 20.63
C GLN A 196 -4.87 -4.80 20.38
N ILE A 197 -4.16 -5.04 19.27
CA ILE A 197 -2.98 -4.27 18.85
C ILE A 197 -3.44 -3.00 18.11
N LEU A 198 -4.46 -3.12 17.26
CA LEU A 198 -5.09 -2.02 16.52
C LEU A 198 -5.74 -1.00 17.46
N GLU A 199 -6.43 -1.45 18.51
CA GLU A 199 -7.04 -0.59 19.54
C GLU A 199 -6.02 0.32 20.24
N LYS A 200 -4.76 -0.11 20.30
CA LYS A 200 -3.64 0.66 20.88
C LYS A 200 -2.90 1.52 19.87
N TYR A 201 -3.37 1.58 18.63
CA TYR A 201 -2.70 2.26 17.54
C TYR A 201 -1.27 1.74 17.29
N ASP A 202 -0.96 0.48 17.63
CA ASP A 202 0.35 -0.12 17.34
C ASP A 202 0.40 -0.68 15.92
N TYR A 203 0.20 0.22 14.96
CA TYR A 203 0.17 -0.09 13.54
C TYR A 203 1.51 -0.65 13.03
N ALA A 204 2.63 -0.27 13.63
CA ALA A 204 3.95 -0.78 13.24
C ALA A 204 4.06 -2.30 13.43
N THR A 205 3.57 -2.83 14.56
CA THR A 205 3.51 -4.28 14.79
C THR A 205 2.63 -4.95 13.74
N ILE A 206 1.47 -4.37 13.40
CA ILE A 206 0.59 -4.91 12.35
C ILE A 206 1.27 -4.95 10.97
N ILE A 207 2.02 -3.91 10.60
CA ILE A 207 2.81 -3.90 9.35
C ILE A 207 3.77 -5.10 9.32
N HIS A 208 4.49 -5.37 10.41
CA HIS A 208 5.38 -6.52 10.50
C HIS A 208 4.63 -7.85 10.36
N MET A 209 3.49 -7.99 11.04
CA MET A 209 2.66 -9.20 10.95
C MET A 209 2.19 -9.46 9.52
N ILE A 210 1.62 -8.45 8.85
CA ILE A 210 1.12 -8.57 7.48
C ILE A 210 2.27 -8.90 6.53
N ALA A 211 3.37 -8.18 6.60
CA ALA A 211 4.51 -8.41 5.70
C ALA A 211 5.12 -9.81 5.88
N THR A 212 5.19 -10.33 7.10
CA THR A 212 5.68 -11.69 7.37
C THR A 212 4.79 -12.74 6.72
N VAL A 213 3.48 -12.67 6.91
CA VAL A 213 2.54 -13.62 6.30
C VAL A 213 2.54 -13.51 4.78
N LYS A 214 2.48 -12.28 4.25
CA LYS A 214 2.41 -12.02 2.81
C LYS A 214 3.67 -12.44 2.03
N LYS A 215 4.84 -12.45 2.66
CA LYS A 215 6.07 -12.99 2.05
C LYS A 215 6.04 -14.51 1.86
N VAL A 216 5.21 -15.22 2.62
CA VAL A 216 5.05 -16.68 2.51
C VAL A 216 3.98 -17.03 1.49
N LEU A 217 2.85 -16.31 1.50
CA LEU A 217 1.68 -16.66 0.70
C LEU A 217 1.85 -16.30 -0.79
N PRO A 218 1.43 -17.16 -1.72
CA PRO A 218 1.41 -16.83 -3.13
C PRO A 218 0.34 -15.76 -3.45
N PRO A 219 0.49 -15.01 -4.55
CA PRO A 219 -0.51 -14.04 -4.98
C PRO A 219 -1.88 -14.66 -5.32
N SER A 220 -2.02 -15.96 -5.51
CA SER A 220 -3.32 -16.57 -5.81
C SER A 220 -4.26 -16.66 -4.60
N ILE A 221 -3.74 -16.54 -3.36
CA ILE A 221 -4.54 -16.71 -2.13
C ILE A 221 -4.99 -15.34 -1.61
N PRO A 222 -6.30 -15.09 -1.44
CA PRO A 222 -6.81 -13.90 -0.77
C PRO A 222 -6.40 -13.85 0.69
N VAL A 223 -6.15 -12.64 1.20
CA VAL A 223 -5.78 -12.42 2.60
C VAL A 223 -6.79 -11.53 3.33
N HIS A 224 -7.32 -12.05 4.43
CA HIS A 224 -8.25 -11.34 5.30
C HIS A 224 -7.54 -10.82 6.57
N LEU A 225 -7.76 -9.57 6.95
CA LEU A 225 -7.25 -9.00 8.21
C LEU A 225 -8.38 -8.80 9.20
N PHE A 226 -8.41 -9.63 10.24
CA PHE A 226 -9.51 -9.64 11.20
C PHE A 226 -9.58 -8.34 12.02
N GLY A 227 -10.78 -7.80 12.23
CA GLY A 227 -11.05 -6.67 13.13
C GLY A 227 -10.49 -5.31 12.69
N ALA A 228 -9.88 -5.22 11.51
CA ALA A 228 -9.32 -3.98 10.99
C ALA A 228 -10.37 -3.16 10.22
N GLY A 229 -11.09 -2.29 10.94
CA GLY A 229 -12.19 -1.51 10.37
C GLY A 229 -11.99 -0.03 10.16
N HIS A 230 -10.90 0.55 10.68
CA HIS A 230 -10.76 2.00 10.72
C HIS A 230 -10.13 2.53 9.41
N PRO A 231 -10.75 3.50 8.71
CA PRO A 231 -10.25 4.09 7.46
C PRO A 231 -8.77 4.47 7.46
N MET A 232 -8.30 5.10 8.55
CA MET A 232 -6.89 5.45 8.78
C MET A 232 -5.85 4.38 8.38
N PHE A 233 -6.12 3.10 8.65
CA PHE A 233 -5.13 2.03 8.49
C PHE A 233 -5.39 1.13 7.27
N ILE A 234 -6.62 1.14 6.71
CA ILE A 234 -6.97 0.30 5.55
C ILE A 234 -5.97 0.48 4.39
N PRO A 235 -5.58 1.70 3.97
CA PRO A 235 -4.61 1.87 2.88
C PRO A 235 -3.28 1.16 3.12
N PHE A 236 -2.77 1.20 4.36
CA PHE A 236 -1.49 0.57 4.74
C PHE A 236 -1.55 -0.95 4.65
N ALA A 237 -2.63 -1.55 5.16
CA ALA A 237 -2.84 -2.99 5.07
C ALA A 237 -2.99 -3.45 3.61
N VAL A 238 -3.75 -2.69 2.80
CA VAL A 238 -3.90 -2.98 1.37
C VAL A 238 -2.57 -2.85 0.64
N ALA A 239 -1.75 -1.84 0.92
CA ALA A 239 -0.44 -1.66 0.29
C ALA A 239 0.51 -2.85 0.47
N LEU A 240 0.33 -3.64 1.53
CA LEU A 240 1.06 -4.88 1.80
C LEU A 240 0.40 -6.13 1.19
N GLY A 241 -0.83 -6.01 0.66
CA GLY A 241 -1.54 -7.07 -0.05
C GLY A 241 -2.63 -7.78 0.76
N VAL A 242 -3.24 -7.08 1.74
CA VAL A 242 -4.51 -7.51 2.35
C VAL A 242 -5.67 -7.20 1.40
N ASP A 243 -6.59 -8.15 1.27
CA ASP A 243 -7.73 -8.09 0.34
C ASP A 243 -9.06 -7.82 1.03
N THR A 244 -9.28 -8.37 2.22
CA THR A 244 -10.56 -8.20 2.92
C THR A 244 -10.37 -7.87 4.38
N PHE A 245 -11.37 -7.21 4.93
CA PHE A 245 -11.41 -6.74 6.31
C PHE A 245 -12.78 -7.06 6.90
N ASP A 246 -12.91 -7.03 8.21
CA ASP A 246 -14.19 -7.01 8.90
C ASP A 246 -14.17 -6.03 10.08
N SER A 247 -15.34 -5.50 10.43
CA SER A 247 -15.44 -4.66 11.62
C SER A 247 -16.84 -4.46 12.17
N ALA A 248 -16.94 -4.51 13.50
CA ALA A 248 -18.07 -4.01 14.28
C ALA A 248 -17.91 -2.54 14.69
N SER A 249 -16.77 -1.91 14.40
CA SER A 249 -16.45 -0.54 14.84
C SER A 249 -17.51 0.48 14.42
N TYR A 250 -18.13 0.33 13.24
CA TYR A 250 -19.15 1.27 12.75
C TYR A 250 -20.32 1.43 13.72
N ILE A 251 -20.77 0.33 14.34
CA ILE A 251 -21.88 0.31 15.29
C ILE A 251 -21.43 0.48 16.73
N LEU A 252 -20.28 -0.10 17.11
CA LEU A 252 -19.71 0.09 18.46
C LEU A 252 -19.38 1.56 18.71
N TYR A 253 -18.81 2.25 17.73
CA TYR A 253 -18.49 3.67 17.85
C TYR A 253 -19.76 4.51 17.87
N ALA A 254 -20.76 4.15 17.07
CA ALA A 254 -22.05 4.82 17.09
C ALA A 254 -22.75 4.74 18.45
N LYS A 255 -22.69 3.58 19.13
CA LYS A 255 -23.20 3.38 20.49
C LYS A 255 -22.51 4.27 21.53
N ASP A 256 -21.24 4.59 21.29
CA ASP A 256 -20.44 5.52 22.08
C ASP A 256 -20.50 6.98 21.57
N GLU A 257 -21.39 7.28 20.61
CA GLU A 257 -21.55 8.60 19.99
C GLU A 257 -20.26 9.11 19.33
N ARG A 258 -19.52 8.19 18.70
CA ARG A 258 -18.27 8.44 17.97
C ARG A 258 -18.47 8.31 16.47
N LEU A 259 -18.02 9.33 15.73
CA LEU A 259 -18.01 9.41 14.27
C LEU A 259 -16.62 9.05 13.74
N ILE A 260 -16.59 8.20 12.72
CA ILE A 260 -15.39 7.71 12.05
C ILE A 260 -15.07 8.60 10.84
N PHE A 261 -13.84 9.08 10.76
CA PHE A 261 -13.32 9.85 9.64
C PHE A 261 -12.03 9.22 9.08
N PRO A 262 -11.62 9.59 7.85
CA PRO A 262 -10.35 9.13 7.28
C PRO A 262 -9.12 9.45 8.14
N HIS A 263 -9.16 10.56 8.88
CA HIS A 263 -8.05 11.06 9.69
C HIS A 263 -8.15 10.70 11.17
N GLY A 264 -9.24 10.10 11.64
CA GLY A 264 -9.46 9.90 13.07
C GLY A 264 -10.88 9.53 13.45
N THR A 265 -11.14 9.60 14.75
CA THR A 265 -12.48 9.45 15.33
C THR A 265 -12.77 10.68 16.18
N MET A 266 -13.99 11.21 16.09
CA MET A 266 -14.43 12.37 16.87
C MET A 266 -15.70 12.03 17.65
N ARG A 267 -15.88 12.61 18.84
CA ARG A 267 -17.13 12.46 19.60
C ARG A 267 -18.14 13.49 19.12
N LEU A 268 -19.40 13.08 18.97
CA LEU A 268 -20.47 13.97 18.51
C LEU A 268 -20.56 15.26 19.34
N LYS A 269 -20.46 15.14 20.67
CA LYS A 269 -20.54 16.26 21.62
C LYS A 269 -19.42 17.31 21.48
N GLU A 270 -18.33 16.97 20.80
CA GLU A 270 -17.16 17.84 20.60
C GLU A 270 -17.20 18.54 19.23
N LEU A 271 -18.17 18.23 18.38
CA LEU A 271 -18.29 18.78 17.03
C LEU A 271 -19.11 20.07 17.04
N SER A 272 -18.54 21.14 16.50
CA SER A 272 -19.29 22.32 16.07
C SER A 272 -19.90 22.14 14.68
N GLU A 273 -19.24 21.38 13.82
CA GLU A 273 -19.66 21.05 12.46
C GLU A 273 -19.17 19.63 12.13
N ILE A 274 -19.92 18.88 11.32
CA ILE A 274 -19.52 17.53 10.89
C ILE A 274 -18.80 17.65 9.55
N PRO A 275 -17.49 17.37 9.45
CA PRO A 275 -16.72 17.50 8.20
C PRO A 275 -16.97 16.31 7.25
N CYS A 276 -18.24 16.14 6.82
CA CYS A 276 -18.67 15.06 5.94
C CYS A 276 -19.93 15.46 5.15
N SER A 277 -20.07 14.92 3.94
CA SER A 277 -21.20 15.18 3.05
C SER A 277 -22.03 13.93 2.75
N CYS A 278 -21.98 12.91 3.61
CA CYS A 278 -22.83 11.72 3.45
C CYS A 278 -24.32 12.07 3.72
N PRO A 279 -25.28 11.20 3.34
CA PRO A 279 -26.71 11.51 3.47
C PRO A 279 -27.21 11.87 4.87
N ILE A 280 -26.44 11.56 5.92
CA ILE A 280 -26.71 11.97 7.31
C ILE A 280 -26.16 13.37 7.55
N CYS A 281 -24.85 13.57 7.30
CA CYS A 281 -24.15 14.83 7.59
C CYS A 281 -24.57 15.97 6.67
N SER A 282 -25.14 15.68 5.49
CA SER A 282 -25.74 16.68 4.61
C SER A 282 -27.11 17.17 5.07
N LYS A 283 -27.73 16.50 6.07
CA LYS A 283 -29.08 16.79 6.55
C LYS A 283 -29.11 17.27 7.99
N PHE A 284 -28.20 16.80 8.82
CA PHE A 284 -28.22 17.04 10.26
C PHE A 284 -26.93 17.69 10.75
N ALA A 285 -27.08 18.76 11.53
CA ALA A 285 -26.02 19.37 12.32
C ALA A 285 -25.73 18.56 13.60
N PRO A 286 -24.58 18.76 14.27
CA PRO A 286 -24.25 18.05 15.51
C PRO A 286 -25.33 18.18 16.60
N GLN A 287 -25.86 19.38 16.81
CA GLN A 287 -26.90 19.66 17.82
C GLN A 287 -28.20 18.91 17.51
N GLU A 288 -28.62 18.88 16.25
CA GLU A 288 -29.84 18.17 15.83
C GLU A 288 -29.71 16.66 16.08
N LEU A 289 -28.53 16.07 15.82
CA LEU A 289 -28.26 14.67 16.19
C LEU A 289 -28.29 14.45 17.70
N MET A 290 -27.82 15.41 18.50
CA MET A 290 -27.84 15.33 19.96
C MET A 290 -29.26 15.43 20.55
N GLU A 291 -30.16 16.12 19.87
CA GLU A 291 -31.58 16.26 20.25
C GLU A 291 -32.42 15.03 19.89
N MET A 292 -31.95 14.19 18.95
CA MET A 292 -32.61 12.92 18.62
C MET A 292 -32.66 11.96 19.80
N ASN A 293 -33.63 11.05 19.77
CA ASN A 293 -33.63 9.93 20.69
C ASN A 293 -32.39 9.04 20.45
N LYS A 294 -31.98 8.30 21.50
CA LYS A 294 -30.72 7.56 21.49
C LYS A 294 -30.62 6.55 20.35
N ASP A 295 -31.70 5.81 20.07
CA ASP A 295 -31.69 4.76 19.05
C ASP A 295 -31.59 5.34 17.63
N GLU A 296 -32.31 6.43 17.35
CA GLU A 296 -32.20 7.18 16.09
C GLU A 296 -30.81 7.80 15.91
N ARG A 297 -30.27 8.42 16.96
CA ARG A 297 -28.91 8.97 16.95
C ARG A 297 -27.87 7.90 16.62
N ILE A 298 -27.93 6.75 17.30
CA ILE A 298 -27.01 5.62 17.04
C ILE A 298 -27.14 5.16 15.59
N LYS A 299 -28.37 5.01 15.07
CA LYS A 299 -28.60 4.62 13.68
C LYS A 299 -27.99 5.62 12.69
N CYS A 300 -28.19 6.92 12.89
CA CYS A 300 -27.61 7.97 12.05
C CYS A 300 -26.07 7.94 12.06
N ILE A 301 -25.45 7.83 13.24
CA ILE A 301 -23.99 7.75 13.37
C ILE A 301 -23.45 6.46 12.72
N ALA A 302 -24.13 5.32 12.91
CA ALA A 302 -23.73 4.06 12.31
C ALA A 302 -23.77 4.12 10.77
N ILE A 303 -24.79 4.75 10.20
CA ILE A 303 -24.89 4.98 8.75
C ILE A 303 -23.74 5.88 8.28
N HIS A 304 -23.47 6.99 8.98
CA HIS A 304 -22.31 7.85 8.67
C HIS A 304 -20.99 7.05 8.68
N ASN A 305 -20.76 6.24 9.71
CA ASN A 305 -19.55 5.43 9.87
C ASN A 305 -19.39 4.42 8.71
N LEU A 306 -20.48 3.78 8.28
CA LEU A 306 -20.48 2.88 7.12
C LEU A 306 -20.12 3.60 5.82
N TYR A 307 -20.66 4.81 5.60
CA TYR A 307 -20.30 5.65 4.47
C TYR A 307 -18.82 6.04 4.48
N ALA A 308 -18.28 6.44 5.64
CA ALA A 308 -16.87 6.81 5.78
C ALA A 308 -15.93 5.64 5.44
N ILE A 309 -16.27 4.43 5.91
CA ILE A 309 -15.52 3.20 5.60
C ILE A 309 -15.58 2.87 4.10
N MET A 310 -16.78 2.88 3.51
CA MET A 310 -16.96 2.58 2.08
C MET A 310 -16.27 3.62 1.18
N GLN A 311 -16.29 4.90 1.58
CA GLN A 311 -15.57 5.96 0.88
C GLN A 311 -14.07 5.69 0.86
N GLU A 312 -13.48 5.27 1.98
CA GLU A 312 -12.06 4.94 2.03
C GLU A 312 -11.73 3.73 1.15
N ILE A 313 -12.56 2.68 1.19
CA ILE A 313 -12.40 1.50 0.31
C ILE A 313 -12.44 1.90 -1.17
N ARG A 314 -13.35 2.81 -1.56
CA ARG A 314 -13.40 3.34 -2.93
C ARG A 314 -12.17 4.16 -3.27
N ARG A 315 -11.69 5.00 -2.36
CA ARG A 315 -10.46 5.81 -2.52
C ARG A 315 -9.24 4.93 -2.72
N VAL A 316 -9.09 3.87 -1.92
CA VAL A 316 -7.99 2.90 -2.06
C VAL A 316 -8.05 2.18 -3.41
N ARG A 317 -9.24 1.73 -3.85
CA ARG A 317 -9.41 1.13 -5.18
C ARG A 317 -9.03 2.10 -6.29
N GLN A 318 -9.41 3.37 -6.19
CA GLN A 318 -9.04 4.37 -7.18
C GLN A 318 -7.52 4.61 -7.18
N ALA A 319 -6.90 4.72 -6.01
CA ALA A 319 -5.46 4.89 -5.88
C ALA A 319 -4.67 3.68 -6.42
N ILE A 320 -5.20 2.46 -6.25
CA ILE A 320 -4.65 1.29 -6.93
C ILE A 320 -4.73 1.49 -8.44
N LYS A 321 -5.89 1.86 -8.98
CA LYS A 321 -6.11 2.00 -10.43
C LYS A 321 -5.17 3.02 -11.07
N GLU A 322 -4.99 4.17 -10.44
CA GLU A 322 -4.15 5.28 -10.90
C GLU A 322 -2.67 5.11 -10.55
N ASN A 323 -2.29 4.04 -9.84
CA ASN A 323 -0.96 3.81 -9.29
C ASN A 323 -0.50 4.86 -8.26
N THR A 324 -1.43 5.56 -7.60
CA THR A 324 -1.19 6.60 -6.59
C THR A 324 -1.37 6.10 -5.15
N LEU A 325 -1.38 4.77 -4.95
CA LEU A 325 -1.54 4.19 -3.60
C LEU A 325 -0.44 4.66 -2.64
N TRP A 326 0.79 4.85 -3.11
CA TRP A 326 1.87 5.41 -2.30
C TRP A 326 1.58 6.84 -1.85
N ASP A 327 1.06 7.70 -2.73
CA ASP A 327 0.66 9.07 -2.39
C ASP A 327 -0.41 9.08 -1.28
N LEU A 328 -1.37 8.17 -1.37
CA LEU A 328 -2.38 7.99 -0.34
C LEU A 328 -1.75 7.56 1.01
N LEU A 329 -0.72 6.72 1.01
CA LEU A 329 0.01 6.36 2.24
C LEU A 329 0.73 7.56 2.84
N GLU A 330 1.39 8.38 2.01
CA GLU A 330 2.05 9.60 2.47
C GLU A 330 1.05 10.58 3.09
N GLU A 331 -0.09 10.84 2.42
CA GLU A 331 -1.19 11.66 2.95
C GLU A 331 -1.65 11.12 4.33
N ARG A 332 -1.96 9.82 4.41
CA ARG A 332 -2.48 9.17 5.63
C ARG A 332 -1.45 9.15 6.75
N SER A 333 -0.16 9.02 6.43
CA SER A 333 0.92 8.97 7.42
C SER A 333 0.97 10.25 8.27
N ARG A 334 0.50 11.38 7.74
CA ARG A 334 0.51 12.68 8.43
C ARG A 334 -0.70 12.91 9.34
N CYS A 335 -1.68 12.01 9.36
CA CYS A 335 -2.86 12.15 10.23
C CYS A 335 -2.56 11.80 11.69
N HIS A 336 -1.59 10.91 11.98
CA HIS A 336 -1.29 10.48 13.35
C HIS A 336 0.16 9.99 13.50
N PRO A 337 0.87 10.28 14.62
CA PRO A 337 2.25 9.82 14.83
C PRO A 337 2.45 8.30 14.69
N SER A 338 1.50 7.49 15.14
CA SER A 338 1.57 6.03 14.96
C SER A 338 1.43 5.60 13.50
N LEU A 339 0.67 6.33 12.66
CA LEU A 339 0.62 6.06 11.22
C LEU A 339 1.93 6.48 10.55
N PHE A 340 2.53 7.58 10.97
CA PHE A 340 3.86 7.97 10.51
C PHE A 340 4.91 6.91 10.86
N LYS A 341 4.86 6.37 12.09
CA LYS A 341 5.69 5.22 12.49
C LYS A 341 5.42 4.00 11.60
N ALA A 342 4.15 3.68 11.33
CA ALA A 342 3.77 2.58 10.44
C ALA A 342 4.30 2.77 9.02
N PHE A 343 4.27 3.99 8.48
CA PHE A 343 4.84 4.29 7.17
C PHE A 343 6.35 4.06 7.11
N LYS A 344 7.09 4.52 8.12
CA LYS A 344 8.53 4.21 8.27
C LYS A 344 8.79 2.71 8.38
N THR A 345 7.93 1.98 9.08
CA THR A 345 8.03 0.52 9.17
C THR A 345 7.74 -0.14 7.82
N LEU A 346 6.74 0.33 7.08
CA LEU A 346 6.38 -0.18 5.75
C LEU A 346 7.54 0.01 4.75
N ILE A 347 8.25 1.14 4.83
CA ILE A 347 9.46 1.43 4.03
C ILE A 347 10.56 0.37 4.22
N GLN A 348 10.67 -0.27 5.40
CA GLN A 348 11.65 -1.35 5.61
C GLN A 348 11.39 -2.55 4.68
N TYR A 349 10.16 -2.68 4.18
CA TYR A 349 9.73 -3.70 3.23
C TYR A 349 9.76 -3.23 1.77
N LYS A 350 10.45 -2.12 1.45
CA LYS A 350 10.53 -1.57 0.08
C LYS A 350 10.87 -2.59 -1.01
N LYS A 351 11.78 -3.54 -0.76
CA LYS A 351 12.12 -4.59 -1.73
C LYS A 351 10.93 -5.51 -2.05
N TYR A 352 10.13 -5.85 -1.04
CA TYR A 352 8.90 -6.64 -1.24
C TYR A 352 7.86 -5.82 -2.02
N LEU A 353 7.69 -4.54 -1.66
CA LEU A 353 6.76 -3.66 -2.38
C LEU A 353 7.16 -3.46 -3.85
N GLU A 354 8.45 -3.25 -4.12
CA GLU A 354 9.00 -3.11 -5.48
C GLU A 354 8.77 -4.35 -6.34
N GLN A 355 8.94 -5.55 -5.78
CA GLN A 355 8.69 -6.81 -6.49
C GLN A 355 7.23 -6.95 -6.96
N HIS A 356 6.28 -6.38 -6.23
CA HIS A 356 4.86 -6.48 -6.55
C HIS A 356 4.32 -5.26 -7.33
N HIS A 357 4.95 -4.09 -7.18
CA HIS A 357 4.55 -2.85 -7.83
C HIS A 357 4.65 -2.96 -9.37
N PRO A 358 3.68 -2.44 -10.14
CA PRO A 358 3.78 -2.38 -11.60
C PRO A 358 4.86 -1.37 -12.04
N ILE A 359 5.68 -1.71 -13.03
CA ILE A 359 6.71 -0.79 -13.56
C ILE A 359 6.08 0.48 -14.15
N SER A 360 4.99 0.31 -14.87
CA SER A 360 4.15 1.39 -15.39
C SER A 360 2.72 0.90 -15.58
N LYS A 361 1.79 1.83 -15.79
CA LYS A 361 0.40 1.57 -16.14
C LYS A 361 0.08 2.11 -17.53
N ALA A 362 -1.02 1.63 -18.11
CA ALA A 362 -1.51 2.10 -19.41
C ALA A 362 -1.81 3.60 -19.39
N GLU A 363 -2.47 4.06 -18.32
CA GLU A 363 -2.64 5.48 -18.02
C GLU A 363 -1.54 5.88 -17.02
N VAL A 364 -0.63 6.76 -17.45
CA VAL A 364 0.49 7.22 -16.64
C VAL A 364 0.05 8.44 -15.84
N HIS A 365 0.15 8.34 -14.52
CA HIS A 365 0.02 9.46 -13.60
C HIS A 365 1.40 9.91 -13.13
N GLY A 366 1.63 11.23 -13.10
CA GLY A 366 2.86 11.77 -12.54
C GLY A 366 2.95 11.48 -11.04
N ILE A 367 4.14 11.13 -10.56
CA ILE A 367 4.36 10.87 -9.13
C ILE A 367 4.72 12.16 -8.38
N PHE A 368 4.32 12.26 -7.12
CA PHE A 368 4.67 13.39 -6.26
C PHE A 368 5.75 13.01 -5.26
N LEU A 369 6.77 13.88 -5.16
CA LEU A 369 7.94 13.70 -4.32
C LEU A 369 8.04 14.90 -3.35
N TYR A 370 8.01 14.62 -2.06
CA TYR A 370 7.85 15.67 -1.04
C TYR A 370 9.10 15.86 -0.16
N ASP A 371 9.68 14.76 0.31
CA ASP A 371 10.83 14.79 1.22
C ASP A 371 11.65 13.50 1.11
N ILE A 372 12.60 13.30 2.02
CA ILE A 372 13.50 12.14 2.04
C ILE A 372 12.77 10.78 2.05
N LEU A 373 11.53 10.70 2.54
CA LEU A 373 10.79 9.43 2.54
C LEU A 373 10.37 9.01 1.14
N SER A 374 10.19 9.97 0.22
CA SER A 374 9.80 9.66 -1.17
C SER A 374 10.89 8.89 -1.92
N ILE A 375 12.17 8.92 -1.50
CA ILE A 375 13.25 8.11 -2.10
C ILE A 375 12.97 6.59 -2.01
N HIS A 376 12.08 6.19 -1.11
CA HIS A 376 11.72 4.79 -0.87
C HIS A 376 10.57 4.29 -1.74
N ARG A 377 10.01 5.17 -2.59
CA ARG A 377 9.06 4.81 -3.64
C ARG A 377 9.62 3.70 -4.53
N PRO A 378 8.85 2.65 -4.84
CA PRO A 378 9.28 1.59 -5.75
C PRO A 378 9.80 2.09 -7.08
N GLU A 379 9.21 3.13 -7.65
CA GLU A 379 9.62 3.69 -8.93
C GLU A 379 11.05 4.26 -8.87
N ILE A 380 11.42 4.87 -7.74
CA ILE A 380 12.74 5.44 -7.50
C ILE A 380 13.76 4.36 -7.16
N THR A 381 13.42 3.44 -6.25
CA THR A 381 14.33 2.35 -5.88
C THR A 381 14.62 1.42 -7.05
N TYR A 382 13.60 1.16 -7.89
CA TYR A 382 13.75 0.44 -9.14
C TYR A 382 14.68 1.20 -10.10
N TYR A 383 14.45 2.50 -10.30
CA TYR A 383 15.32 3.32 -11.16
C TYR A 383 16.79 3.26 -10.70
N HIS A 384 17.06 3.44 -9.40
CA HIS A 384 18.43 3.37 -8.87
C HIS A 384 19.08 2.01 -9.12
N SER A 385 18.38 0.90 -8.88
CA SER A 385 18.94 -0.42 -9.17
C SER A 385 19.23 -0.60 -10.67
N ARG A 386 18.31 -0.19 -11.55
CA ARG A 386 18.51 -0.29 -13.00
C ARG A 386 19.67 0.57 -13.49
N LEU A 387 19.79 1.80 -12.99
CA LEU A 387 20.87 2.71 -13.33
C LEU A 387 22.23 2.16 -12.86
N LEU A 388 22.30 1.68 -11.63
CA LEU A 388 23.57 1.29 -11.02
C LEU A 388 24.01 -0.13 -11.38
N ASP A 389 23.09 -1.05 -11.68
CA ASP A 389 23.42 -2.47 -11.89
C ASP A 389 23.30 -2.91 -13.36
N ASN A 390 22.48 -2.22 -14.17
CA ASN A 390 22.19 -2.64 -15.54
C ASN A 390 22.65 -1.65 -16.61
N TYR A 391 22.58 -0.34 -16.34
CA TYR A 391 22.95 0.66 -17.33
C TYR A 391 24.47 0.71 -17.50
N LYS A 392 24.92 0.70 -18.76
CA LYS A 392 26.33 0.83 -19.13
C LYS A 392 26.44 1.84 -20.27
N PRO A 393 27.17 2.95 -20.09
CA PRO A 393 27.49 3.84 -21.20
C PRO A 393 28.18 3.08 -22.32
N THR A 394 27.84 3.40 -23.56
CA THR A 394 28.48 2.82 -24.77
C THR A 394 29.82 3.49 -25.11
N LEU A 395 30.25 4.46 -24.30
CA LEU A 395 31.44 5.26 -24.51
C LEU A 395 32.69 4.62 -23.89
N HIS A 396 33.84 4.92 -24.48
CA HIS A 396 35.15 4.60 -23.91
C HIS A 396 36.00 5.88 -23.87
N LYS A 397 36.38 6.32 -22.67
CA LYS A 397 37.09 7.59 -22.44
C LYS A 397 36.40 8.79 -23.13
N GLY A 398 35.08 8.87 -23.02
CA GLY A 398 34.26 9.99 -23.51
C GLY A 398 34.20 11.16 -22.53
N ILE A 399 33.52 12.23 -22.95
CA ILE A 399 33.27 13.40 -22.10
C ILE A 399 31.82 13.35 -21.62
N ALA A 400 31.59 13.36 -20.30
CA ALA A 400 30.24 13.52 -19.76
C ALA A 400 29.92 15.00 -19.57
N ILE A 401 28.80 15.45 -20.10
CA ILE A 401 28.23 16.76 -19.81
C ILE A 401 27.03 16.52 -18.90
N VAL A 402 27.13 16.98 -17.66
CA VAL A 402 26.07 16.83 -16.66
C VAL A 402 25.45 18.20 -16.43
N PHE A 403 24.18 18.34 -16.79
CA PHE A 403 23.42 19.54 -16.50
C PHE A 403 22.78 19.46 -15.12
N LEU A 404 22.95 20.51 -14.33
CA LEU A 404 22.41 20.60 -12.98
C LEU A 404 21.21 21.56 -12.99
N ASN A 405 20.14 21.18 -12.28
CA ASN A 405 18.98 22.01 -12.02
C ASN A 405 18.19 22.48 -13.26
N ILE A 406 18.00 21.58 -14.24
CA ILE A 406 17.07 21.81 -15.34
C ILE A 406 15.65 21.45 -14.87
N GLU A 407 14.75 22.45 -14.83
CA GLU A 407 13.35 22.27 -14.44
C GLU A 407 12.49 21.71 -15.58
N GLU A 408 12.78 22.09 -16.83
CA GLU A 408 12.06 21.60 -18.01
C GLU A 408 12.31 20.11 -18.25
N LYS A 409 11.23 19.32 -18.35
CA LYS A 409 11.24 17.86 -18.49
C LYS A 409 10.34 17.43 -19.66
N PRO A 410 10.74 16.43 -20.47
CA PRO A 410 12.07 15.82 -20.55
C PRO A 410 13.11 16.79 -21.14
N LEU A 411 14.38 16.66 -20.72
CA LEU A 411 15.50 17.44 -21.29
C LEU A 411 15.52 17.34 -22.82
N THR A 412 15.32 16.15 -23.36
CA THR A 412 15.43 15.83 -24.80
C THR A 412 14.47 16.61 -25.70
N ARG A 413 13.43 17.24 -25.14
CA ARG A 413 12.45 18.05 -25.88
C ARG A 413 12.64 19.55 -25.72
N THR A 414 13.64 19.97 -24.94
CA THR A 414 13.94 21.39 -24.73
C THR A 414 14.73 21.94 -25.91
N GLU A 415 14.52 23.22 -26.27
CA GLU A 415 15.36 23.92 -27.24
C GLU A 415 16.83 23.92 -26.81
N PHE A 416 17.05 23.98 -25.49
CA PHE A 416 18.36 23.86 -24.87
C PHE A 416 19.12 22.60 -25.31
N TYR A 417 18.49 21.44 -25.19
CA TYR A 417 19.10 20.17 -25.60
C TYR A 417 19.34 20.09 -27.10
N MET A 418 18.34 20.50 -27.91
CA MET A 418 18.43 20.44 -29.38
C MET A 418 19.61 21.27 -29.91
N ASN A 419 19.79 22.49 -29.40
CA ASN A 419 20.87 23.37 -29.83
C ASN A 419 22.26 22.83 -29.44
N ILE A 420 22.39 22.19 -28.26
CA ILE A 420 23.65 21.56 -27.84
C ILE A 420 23.98 20.35 -28.72
N ARG A 421 22.98 19.49 -29.00
CA ARG A 421 23.16 18.33 -29.88
C ARG A 421 23.54 18.74 -31.30
N GLU A 422 22.85 19.73 -31.87
CA GLU A 422 23.17 20.27 -33.19
C GLU A 422 24.60 20.85 -33.23
N ALA A 423 25.01 21.59 -32.19
CA ALA A 423 26.35 22.14 -32.08
C ALA A 423 27.44 21.05 -31.99
N LEU A 424 27.22 19.99 -31.22
CA LEU A 424 28.14 18.85 -31.12
C LEU A 424 28.25 18.10 -32.44
N GLU A 425 27.13 17.90 -33.15
CA GLU A 425 27.09 17.24 -34.46
C GLU A 425 27.83 18.05 -35.54
N LYS A 426 27.57 19.37 -35.62
CA LYS A 426 28.27 20.29 -36.55
C LYS A 426 29.79 20.25 -36.38
N ASN A 427 30.27 20.05 -35.15
CA ASN A 427 31.70 19.96 -34.84
C ASN A 427 32.25 18.52 -34.83
N ASN A 428 31.45 17.53 -35.26
CA ASN A 428 31.80 16.10 -35.31
C ASN A 428 32.25 15.51 -33.95
N LEU A 429 31.69 16.02 -32.85
CA LEU A 429 32.01 15.63 -31.47
C LEU A 429 31.08 14.49 -31.01
N LYS A 430 31.39 13.27 -31.43
CA LYS A 430 30.53 12.10 -31.19
C LYS A 430 30.78 11.36 -29.87
N ASN A 431 31.93 11.57 -29.23
CA ASN A 431 32.31 10.88 -27.98
C ASN A 431 31.87 11.65 -26.73
N VAL A 432 30.62 12.15 -26.74
CA VAL A 432 30.04 13.01 -25.70
C VAL A 432 28.74 12.41 -25.19
N HIS A 433 28.63 12.29 -23.88
CA HIS A 433 27.43 11.84 -23.17
C HIS A 433 26.72 13.03 -22.55
N ILE A 434 25.44 13.22 -22.82
CA ILE A 434 24.64 14.23 -22.13
C ILE A 434 23.83 13.57 -21.02
N MET A 435 23.88 14.17 -19.83
CA MET A 435 23.19 13.68 -18.64
C MET A 435 22.61 14.83 -17.83
N VAL A 436 21.62 14.55 -17.00
CA VAL A 436 21.03 15.51 -16.05
C VAL A 436 21.25 15.02 -14.63
N PHE A 437 21.71 15.89 -13.74
CA PHE A 437 21.59 15.67 -12.31
C PHE A 437 20.19 16.06 -11.86
N MET A 438 19.43 15.08 -11.37
CA MET A 438 18.03 15.24 -11.01
C MET A 438 17.83 14.85 -9.54
N PRO A 439 17.40 15.78 -8.67
CA PRO A 439 17.00 15.48 -7.29
C PRO A 439 16.08 14.25 -7.22
N TYR A 440 16.29 13.41 -6.21
CA TYR A 440 15.74 12.06 -6.01
C TYR A 440 16.34 10.96 -6.88
N PHE A 441 16.64 11.23 -8.16
CA PHE A 441 17.02 10.21 -9.12
C PHE A 441 18.55 10.04 -9.23
N GLY A 442 19.33 11.09 -9.02
CA GLY A 442 20.78 11.05 -9.20
C GLY A 442 21.14 11.53 -10.60
N ILE A 443 21.95 10.76 -11.32
CA ILE A 443 22.26 11.04 -12.72
C ILE A 443 21.21 10.36 -13.61
N VAL A 444 20.69 11.12 -14.57
CA VAL A 444 19.76 10.67 -15.61
C VAL A 444 20.45 10.83 -16.96
N PRO A 445 20.92 9.73 -17.58
CA PRO A 445 21.37 9.73 -18.96
C PRO A 445 20.28 10.17 -19.92
N GLU A 446 20.65 10.85 -21.02
CA GLU A 446 19.68 11.32 -22.01
C GLU A 446 18.82 10.21 -22.62
N GLU A 447 19.34 8.98 -22.74
CA GLU A 447 18.58 7.85 -23.31
C GLU A 447 17.43 7.42 -22.40
N LEU A 448 17.46 7.81 -21.12
CA LEU A 448 16.46 7.47 -20.13
C LEU A 448 15.50 8.64 -19.82
N CYS A 449 15.81 9.87 -20.24
CA CYS A 449 15.06 11.07 -19.84
C CYS A 449 13.55 10.96 -20.05
N GLU A 450 13.09 10.32 -21.13
CA GLU A 450 11.65 10.20 -21.44
C GLU A 450 10.96 9.02 -20.75
N THR A 451 11.71 8.18 -20.03
CA THR A 451 11.16 6.98 -19.36
C THR A 451 10.49 7.33 -18.04
N PHE A 452 9.41 6.62 -17.70
CA PHE A 452 8.74 6.76 -16.41
C PHE A 452 9.65 6.27 -15.26
N PRO A 453 9.75 7.00 -14.13
CA PRO A 453 9.04 8.25 -13.76
C PRO A 453 9.85 9.55 -14.00
N LEU A 454 10.93 9.50 -14.78
CA LEU A 454 11.95 10.58 -14.85
C LEU A 454 11.41 11.89 -15.42
N SER A 455 10.39 11.85 -16.28
CA SER A 455 9.73 13.05 -16.78
C SER A 455 8.32 13.27 -16.23
N GLN A 456 7.72 12.25 -15.62
CA GLN A 456 6.36 12.30 -15.09
C GLN A 456 6.40 12.37 -13.56
N HIS A 457 6.92 13.48 -13.04
CA HIS A 457 6.92 13.74 -11.61
C HIS A 457 6.88 15.24 -11.31
N GLU A 458 6.29 15.57 -10.16
CA GLU A 458 6.45 16.85 -9.48
C GLU A 458 7.24 16.64 -8.19
N LYS A 459 8.09 17.60 -7.83
CA LYS A 459 8.99 17.45 -6.70
C LYS A 459 9.22 18.75 -5.96
N GLU A 460 9.42 18.61 -4.66
CA GLU A 460 10.09 19.58 -3.78
C GLU A 460 11.18 18.83 -3.02
N TYR A 461 12.28 19.49 -2.61
CA TYR A 461 13.37 18.79 -1.91
C TYR A 461 14.20 19.68 -0.99
N ASP A 462 14.78 19.05 0.03
CA ASP A 462 15.71 19.67 0.98
C ASP A 462 17.16 19.20 0.75
N ASP A 463 18.07 19.70 1.58
CA ASP A 463 19.49 19.32 1.54
C ASP A 463 19.72 17.83 1.84
N ILE A 464 18.82 17.17 2.57
CA ILE A 464 18.95 15.74 2.90
C ILE A 464 18.72 14.92 1.63
N VAL A 465 17.66 15.22 0.89
CA VAL A 465 17.39 14.61 -0.43
C VAL A 465 18.53 14.90 -1.40
N LEU A 466 19.04 16.12 -1.41
CA LEU A 466 20.12 16.53 -2.31
C LEU A 466 21.41 15.74 -2.04
N ASN A 467 21.82 15.63 -0.77
CA ASN A 467 22.99 14.86 -0.37
C ASN A 467 22.84 13.38 -0.75
N TYR A 468 21.68 12.78 -0.49
CA TYR A 468 21.39 11.41 -0.93
C TYR A 468 21.48 11.25 -2.46
N THR A 469 20.96 12.23 -3.21
CA THR A 469 21.01 12.24 -4.68
C THR A 469 22.45 12.32 -5.19
N ILE A 470 23.30 13.11 -4.53
CA ILE A 470 24.74 13.20 -4.81
C ILE A 470 25.43 11.85 -4.57
N ASP A 471 25.05 11.11 -3.53
CA ASP A 471 25.60 9.78 -3.24
C ASP A 471 25.29 8.78 -4.37
N ILE A 472 24.05 8.78 -4.88
CA ILE A 472 23.66 7.96 -6.05
C ILE A 472 24.49 8.34 -7.29
N ALA A 473 24.67 9.64 -7.53
CA ALA A 473 25.49 10.13 -8.64
C ALA A 473 26.97 9.71 -8.51
N GLU A 474 27.54 9.80 -7.31
CA GLU A 474 28.89 9.34 -7.00
C GLU A 474 29.04 7.84 -7.32
N GLU A 475 28.09 7.01 -6.89
CA GLU A 475 28.12 5.57 -7.15
C GLU A 475 28.04 5.25 -8.66
N TYR A 476 27.19 5.96 -9.40
CA TYR A 476 27.09 5.83 -10.84
C TYR A 476 28.44 6.05 -11.54
N PHE A 477 29.13 7.16 -11.23
CA PHE A 477 30.42 7.48 -11.83
C PHE A 477 31.52 6.52 -11.37
N ARG A 478 31.45 6.03 -10.12
CA ARG A 478 32.37 5.01 -9.62
C ARG A 478 32.28 3.71 -10.43
N LYS A 479 31.07 3.22 -10.69
CA LYS A 479 30.84 1.99 -11.47
C LYS A 479 31.20 2.17 -12.95
N ASN A 480 31.06 3.39 -13.47
CA ASN A 480 31.27 3.70 -14.89
C ASN A 480 32.55 4.53 -15.17
N ALA A 481 33.54 4.50 -14.27
CA ALA A 481 34.71 5.36 -14.38
C ALA A 481 35.47 5.19 -15.71
N ASN A 482 35.58 3.96 -16.23
CA ASN A 482 36.29 3.70 -17.49
C ASN A 482 35.60 4.31 -18.73
N ALA A 483 34.32 4.66 -18.64
CA ALA A 483 33.57 5.24 -19.74
C ALA A 483 33.96 6.70 -20.01
N TYR A 484 34.50 7.40 -19.00
CA TYR A 484 34.69 8.85 -19.06
C TYR A 484 36.15 9.25 -18.80
N SER A 485 36.68 10.18 -19.59
CA SER A 485 37.98 10.82 -19.35
C SER A 485 37.87 12.21 -18.75
N LYS A 486 36.67 12.82 -18.82
CA LYS A 486 36.38 14.17 -18.35
C LYS A 486 34.89 14.30 -18.02
N ILE A 487 34.58 15.05 -16.98
CA ILE A 487 33.21 15.46 -16.64
C ILE A 487 33.11 16.98 -16.63
N LEU A 488 32.11 17.50 -17.33
CA LEU A 488 31.72 18.91 -17.33
C LEU A 488 30.41 19.04 -16.55
N LEU A 489 30.45 19.68 -15.38
CA LEU A 489 29.26 20.03 -14.61
C LEU A 489 28.77 21.40 -15.05
N VAL A 490 27.63 21.45 -15.72
CA VAL A 490 27.04 22.68 -16.25
C VAL A 490 25.91 23.12 -15.33
N VAL A 491 26.01 24.33 -14.77
CA VAL A 491 25.10 24.83 -13.74
C VAL A 491 24.82 26.31 -13.91
N ILE A 492 23.63 26.76 -13.51
CA ILE A 492 23.34 28.21 -13.43
C ILE A 492 24.17 28.80 -12.27
N GLU A 493 24.72 30.00 -12.44
CA GLU A 493 25.60 30.65 -11.44
C GLU A 493 25.01 30.66 -10.01
N LYS A 494 23.69 30.79 -9.88
CA LYS A 494 22.98 30.75 -8.59
C LYS A 494 23.11 29.41 -7.82
N ASP A 495 23.32 28.31 -8.54
CA ASP A 495 23.32 26.94 -8.01
C ASP A 495 24.74 26.34 -7.94
N ILE A 496 25.79 27.16 -8.02
CA ILE A 496 27.20 26.71 -8.05
C ILE A 496 27.57 25.78 -6.89
N LYS A 497 27.00 25.99 -5.69
CA LYS A 497 27.26 25.16 -4.50
C LYS A 497 26.90 23.69 -4.71
N LEU A 498 25.86 23.41 -5.51
CA LEU A 498 25.49 22.03 -5.86
C LEU A 498 26.57 21.39 -6.74
N ALA A 499 27.06 22.13 -7.74
CA ALA A 499 28.12 21.65 -8.61
C ALA A 499 29.43 21.41 -7.83
N GLU A 500 29.80 22.30 -6.90
CA GLU A 500 30.97 22.13 -6.02
C GLU A 500 30.84 20.88 -5.14
N SER A 501 29.66 20.65 -4.55
CA SER A 501 29.40 19.47 -3.71
C SER A 501 29.52 18.18 -4.52
N LEU A 502 28.96 18.14 -5.73
CA LEU A 502 29.05 17.01 -6.64
C LEU A 502 30.49 16.80 -7.15
N GLN A 503 31.19 17.88 -7.51
CA GLN A 503 32.59 17.84 -7.95
C GLN A 503 33.49 17.25 -6.85
N LYS A 504 33.31 17.69 -5.59
CA LYS A 504 34.10 17.20 -4.44
C LYS A 504 34.00 15.68 -4.29
N LYS A 505 32.83 15.11 -4.59
CA LYS A 505 32.56 13.66 -4.53
C LYS A 505 33.14 12.89 -5.70
N ILE A 506 33.01 13.42 -6.92
CA ILE A 506 33.39 12.71 -8.15
C ILE A 506 34.87 12.88 -8.51
N ARG A 507 35.49 14.03 -8.18
CA ARG A 507 36.88 14.32 -8.53
C ARG A 507 37.89 13.26 -8.05
N PRO A 508 37.77 12.66 -6.86
CA PRO A 508 38.62 11.54 -6.44
C PRO A 508 38.52 10.30 -7.33
N ILE A 509 37.44 10.14 -8.10
CA ILE A 509 37.18 8.98 -8.96
C ILE A 509 37.78 9.19 -10.36
N LEU A 510 37.53 10.35 -10.97
CA LEU A 510 37.83 10.61 -12.39
C LEU A 510 38.90 11.68 -12.65
N GLY A 511 39.36 12.38 -11.61
CA GLY A 511 40.45 13.37 -11.65
C GLY A 511 40.10 14.69 -12.36
N ASN A 512 39.52 14.60 -13.56
CA ASN A 512 39.17 15.71 -14.44
C ASN A 512 37.66 15.99 -14.40
N VAL A 513 37.25 16.81 -13.43
CA VAL A 513 35.87 17.29 -13.27
C VAL A 513 35.89 18.81 -13.22
N GLU A 514 35.32 19.47 -14.21
CA GLU A 514 35.27 20.93 -14.33
C GLU A 514 33.84 21.44 -14.13
N ILE A 515 33.70 22.67 -13.65
CA ILE A 515 32.41 23.34 -13.47
C ILE A 515 32.31 24.48 -14.48
N LEU A 516 31.22 24.51 -15.24
CA LEU A 516 30.86 25.59 -16.16
C LEU A 516 29.60 26.26 -15.63
N THR A 517 29.71 27.57 -15.37
CA THR A 517 28.60 28.37 -14.86
C THR A 517 28.04 29.26 -15.94
N TYR A 518 26.72 29.40 -16.02
CA TYR A 518 26.09 30.32 -16.95
C TYR A 518 25.05 31.24 -16.31
N LYS A 519 24.88 32.42 -16.92
CA LYS A 519 23.99 33.47 -16.42
C LYS A 519 22.56 33.30 -16.92
N LYS A 520 22.34 33.33 -18.25
CA LYS A 520 21.00 33.19 -18.87
C LYS A 520 20.99 32.75 -20.35
N THR A 521 21.99 33.10 -21.15
CA THR A 521 21.91 32.99 -22.62
C THR A 521 22.43 31.64 -23.12
N LEU A 522 21.61 30.99 -23.96
CA LEU A 522 21.89 29.67 -24.53
C LEU A 522 23.22 29.61 -25.31
N SER A 523 23.54 30.68 -26.04
CA SER A 523 24.69 30.75 -26.93
C SER A 523 26.03 30.79 -26.18
N GLU A 524 26.08 31.41 -25.00
CA GLU A 524 27.29 31.49 -24.17
C GLU A 524 27.70 30.09 -23.68
N VAL A 525 26.73 29.34 -23.17
CA VAL A 525 26.95 27.98 -22.63
C VAL A 525 27.42 27.02 -23.71
N ILE A 526 26.81 27.07 -24.90
CA ILE A 526 27.17 26.20 -26.01
C ILE A 526 28.62 26.46 -26.44
N SER A 527 29.02 27.72 -26.57
CA SER A 527 30.40 28.08 -26.95
C SER A 527 31.42 27.60 -25.91
N GLU A 528 31.12 27.73 -24.62
CA GLU A 528 31.99 27.23 -23.56
C GLU A 528 32.03 25.70 -23.50
N ILE A 529 30.91 25.02 -23.69
CA ILE A 529 30.90 23.56 -23.78
C ILE A 529 31.78 23.10 -24.95
N LEU A 530 31.64 23.70 -26.13
CA LEU A 530 32.43 23.34 -27.30
C LEU A 530 33.93 23.55 -27.07
N SER A 531 34.35 24.66 -26.45
CA SER A 531 35.77 24.92 -26.19
C SER A 531 36.39 23.87 -25.26
N HIS A 532 35.65 23.44 -24.24
CA HIS A 532 36.11 22.43 -23.28
C HIS A 532 36.06 21.00 -23.83
N VAL A 533 35.19 20.72 -24.80
CA VAL A 533 35.07 19.42 -25.48
C VAL A 533 36.11 19.28 -26.60
N MET A 534 36.39 20.34 -27.35
CA MET A 534 37.39 20.35 -28.43
C MET A 534 38.84 20.41 -27.93
N GLY A 535 39.03 20.72 -26.63
CA GLY A 535 40.33 21.04 -26.06
C GLY A 535 40.79 22.45 -26.45
N ASN A 536 41.44 23.17 -25.54
CA ASN A 536 41.90 24.56 -25.70
C ASN A 536 42.90 24.81 -26.85
N SER A 537 43.09 23.87 -27.78
CA SER A 537 44.00 23.95 -28.93
C SER A 537 43.33 24.25 -30.27
N THR A 538 42.00 24.34 -30.36
CA THR A 538 41.33 24.43 -31.69
C THR A 538 40.27 25.52 -31.86
N VAL A 539 40.09 26.44 -30.90
CA VAL A 539 39.09 27.53 -30.98
C VAL A 539 39.71 28.90 -31.28
N ARG A 540 40.81 28.95 -32.04
CA ARG A 540 41.44 30.22 -32.45
C ARG A 540 41.47 30.49 -33.95
N SER A 541 40.75 29.74 -34.77
CA SER A 541 40.72 30.01 -36.21
C SER A 541 39.39 29.66 -36.85
N SER A 542 38.36 30.46 -36.57
CA SER A 542 37.32 30.91 -37.52
C SER A 542 36.10 31.41 -36.73
N LEU A 543 36.21 32.64 -36.23
CA LEU A 543 35.05 33.52 -36.05
C LEU A 543 34.83 34.28 -37.36
#